data_AF-A0A094A1Y9-F1
#
_entry.id   AF-A0A094A1Y9-F1
#
_cell.length_a   1.000
_cell.length_b   1.000
_cell.length_c   1.000
_cell.angle_alpha   90.00
_cell.angle_beta   90.00
_cell.angle_gamma   90.00
#
_symmetry.space_group_name_H-M   'P 1'
#
loop_
_entity.id
_entity.type
_entity.pdbx_description
1 polymer ?
#
loop_
_entity_poly.entity_id
_entity_poly.type
_entity_poly.pdbx_seq_one_letter_code
_entity_poly.pdbx_strand_id
1 'polypeptide(L)'
;MFSALRTSRVAGMQRVKMGRSALASRAVTTDAASAHAEKESVPEEDDKPFQVQLSDESFETYELDPPSYTLNTTKKELKQMYYDMVATR
;
A
#
# COMPACT_ATOMS: atom_id res chain seq x y z
N MET A 1 -17.63 -1.17 76.25
CA MET A 1 -17.58 -1.99 75.02
C MET A 1 -18.37 -1.25 73.95
N PHE A 2 -17.79 -0.94 72.78
CA PHE A 2 -18.39 -1.10 71.45
C PHE A 2 -17.34 -0.64 70.42
N SER A 3 -16.77 -1.63 69.74
CA SER A 3 -15.77 -1.50 68.68
C SER A 3 -16.44 -0.99 67.40
N ALA A 4 -15.83 -0.02 66.74
CA ALA A 4 -16.25 0.42 65.41
C ALA A 4 -15.13 0.10 64.41
N LEU A 5 -15.26 -1.03 63.71
CA LEU A 5 -14.52 -1.28 62.48
C LEU A 5 -15.21 -0.52 61.34
N ARG A 6 -14.46 0.32 60.60
CA ARG A 6 -14.89 0.72 59.26
C ARG A 6 -13.73 0.77 58.26
N THR A 7 -13.73 -0.30 57.48
CA THR A 7 -13.10 -0.64 56.20
C THR A 7 -12.37 0.46 55.43
N SER A 8 -11.08 0.22 55.19
CA SER A 8 -10.28 0.88 54.16
C SER A 8 -10.76 0.45 52.77
N ARG A 9 -11.20 1.41 51.94
CA ARG A 9 -11.43 1.17 50.50
C ARG A 9 -10.10 1.35 49.77
N VAL A 10 -9.54 0.27 49.24
CA VAL A 10 -8.43 0.33 48.28
C VAL A 10 -9.02 0.79 46.95
N ALA A 11 -8.64 1.97 46.49
CA ALA A 11 -8.98 2.44 45.15
C ALA A 11 -8.29 1.51 44.14
N GLY A 12 -9.08 0.73 43.41
CA GLY A 12 -8.59 -0.15 42.36
C GLY A 12 -7.88 0.66 41.28
N MET A 13 -6.59 0.37 41.08
CA MET A 13 -5.81 0.86 39.97
C MET A 13 -6.49 0.38 38.67
N GLN A 14 -7.15 1.28 37.95
CA GLN A 14 -7.68 0.96 36.63
C GLN A 14 -6.50 0.57 35.73
N ARG A 15 -6.38 -0.72 35.43
CA ARG A 15 -5.46 -1.20 34.40
C ARG A 15 -5.93 -0.59 33.10
N VAL A 16 -5.14 0.34 32.56
CA VAL A 16 -5.28 0.83 31.19
C VAL A 16 -5.13 -0.41 30.31
N LYS A 17 -6.25 -0.97 29.85
CA LYS A 17 -6.25 -1.92 28.75
C LYS A 17 -5.87 -1.10 27.55
N MET A 18 -4.57 -1.00 27.31
CA MET A 18 -4.02 -0.48 26.07
C MET A 18 -4.52 -1.42 25.00
N GLY A 19 -5.67 -1.07 24.42
CA GLY A 19 -6.27 -1.81 23.32
C GLY A 19 -5.18 -1.91 22.28
N ARG A 20 -4.90 -3.15 21.85
CA ARG A 20 -4.08 -3.37 20.68
C ARG A 20 -4.73 -2.56 19.58
N SER A 21 -4.14 -1.40 19.25
CA SER A 21 -4.46 -0.69 18.02
C SER A 21 -4.14 -1.72 16.95
N ALA A 22 -5.17 -2.37 16.41
CA ALA A 22 -5.01 -3.24 15.27
C ALA A 22 -4.35 -2.35 14.21
N LEU A 23 -3.11 -2.68 13.86
CA LEU A 23 -2.43 -2.03 12.75
C LEU A 23 -3.32 -2.32 11.53
N ALA A 24 -4.14 -1.36 11.15
CA ALA A 24 -4.93 -1.44 9.94
C ALA A 24 -3.95 -1.32 8.77
N SER A 25 -3.44 -2.45 8.29
CA SER A 25 -2.63 -2.50 7.08
C SER A 25 -3.58 -2.33 5.90
N ARG A 26 -3.59 -1.15 5.30
CA ARG A 26 -4.17 -0.96 3.98
C ARG A 26 -3.21 -1.60 2.98
N ALA A 27 -3.56 -2.80 2.49
CA ALA A 27 -2.85 -3.42 1.39
C ALA A 27 -3.40 -2.82 0.09
N VAL A 28 -2.60 -1.97 -0.52
CA VAL A 28 -2.77 -1.53 -1.90
C VAL A 28 -1.66 -2.25 -2.68
N THR A 29 -1.91 -2.56 -3.95
CA THR A 29 -1.03 -3.27 -4.90
C THR A 29 -1.22 -4.78 -4.97
N THR A 30 -2.27 -5.22 -5.69
CA THR A 30 -2.34 -6.58 -6.26
C THR A 30 -2.33 -6.57 -7.79
N ASP A 31 -2.76 -5.49 -8.43
CA ASP A 31 -2.98 -5.47 -9.87
C ASP A 31 -1.80 -4.87 -10.69
N ALA A 32 -1.08 -3.84 -10.21
CA ALA A 32 0.08 -3.28 -10.95
C ALA A 32 1.23 -4.27 -11.27
N ALA A 33 1.27 -5.44 -10.63
CA ALA A 33 2.29 -6.47 -10.84
C ALA A 33 2.08 -7.33 -12.10
N SER A 34 0.93 -7.25 -12.76
CA SER A 34 0.62 -7.98 -14.00
C SER A 34 1.11 -7.26 -15.27
N ALA A 35 1.58 -6.01 -15.16
CA ALA A 35 2.20 -5.29 -16.26
C ALA A 35 3.53 -5.94 -16.68
N HIS A 36 3.80 -6.03 -17.98
CA HIS A 36 5.00 -6.66 -18.51
C HIS A 36 5.53 -5.96 -19.76
N ALA A 37 6.81 -6.17 -20.04
CA ALA A 37 7.46 -5.82 -21.29
C ALA A 37 8.31 -7.00 -21.75
N GLU A 38 8.39 -7.20 -23.07
CA GLU A 38 9.26 -8.22 -23.64
C GLU A 38 10.72 -7.91 -23.32
N LYS A 39 11.49 -8.91 -22.87
CA LYS A 39 12.88 -8.68 -22.46
C LYS A 39 13.73 -8.07 -23.59
N GLU A 40 13.42 -8.42 -24.83
CA GLU A 40 14.09 -7.93 -26.02
C GLU A 40 13.77 -6.46 -26.34
N SER A 41 12.63 -5.95 -25.87
CA SER A 41 12.22 -4.55 -26.07
C SER A 41 12.72 -3.60 -24.98
N VAL A 42 13.29 -4.12 -23.90
CA VAL A 42 13.82 -3.31 -22.79
C VAL A 42 15.25 -2.86 -23.12
N PRO A 43 15.49 -1.56 -23.33
CA PRO A 43 16.81 -1.05 -23.63
C PRO A 43 17.76 -1.15 -22.42
N GLU A 44 19.05 -1.29 -22.72
CA GLU A 44 20.09 -1.22 -21.69
C GLU A 44 20.20 0.19 -21.10
N GLU A 45 20.19 1.20 -21.98
CA GLU A 45 20.26 2.63 -21.64
C GLU A 45 19.00 3.10 -20.92
N ASP A 46 19.21 3.96 -19.92
CA ASP A 46 18.13 4.36 -19.00
C ASP A 46 17.13 5.36 -19.61
N ASP A 47 17.59 6.20 -20.55
CA ASP A 47 16.80 7.29 -21.15
C ASP A 47 16.12 6.89 -22.48
N LYS A 48 16.32 5.65 -22.95
CA LYS A 48 15.68 5.17 -24.18
C LYS A 48 14.21 4.77 -23.91
N PRO A 49 13.24 5.29 -24.68
CA PRO A 49 11.84 4.93 -24.52
C PRO A 49 11.56 3.50 -25.00
N PHE A 50 10.65 2.82 -24.32
CA PHE A 50 10.13 1.52 -24.70
C PHE A 50 8.67 1.36 -24.27
N GLN A 51 8.00 0.35 -24.83
CA GLN A 51 6.59 0.10 -24.59
C GLN A 51 6.40 -0.98 -23.52
N VAL A 52 5.52 -0.69 -22.56
CA VAL A 52 5.08 -1.61 -21.50
C VAL A 52 3.60 -1.91 -21.71
N GLN A 53 3.22 -3.18 -21.58
CA GLN A 53 1.84 -3.63 -21.61
C GLN A 53 1.28 -3.67 -20.19
N LEU A 54 0.15 -3.00 -19.99
CA LEU A 54 -0.63 -3.01 -18.76
C LEU A 54 -1.65 -4.16 -18.81
N SER A 55 -2.07 -4.66 -17.65
CA SER A 55 -3.14 -5.66 -17.59
C SER A 55 -4.51 -5.00 -17.78
N ASP A 56 -5.41 -5.79 -18.31
CA ASP A 56 -6.85 -5.56 -18.35
C ASP A 56 -7.48 -5.42 -16.96
N GLU A 57 -6.91 -6.03 -15.92
CA GLU A 57 -7.35 -5.84 -14.53
C GLU A 57 -6.98 -4.44 -13.98
N SER A 58 -6.11 -3.70 -14.67
CA SER A 58 -5.63 -2.39 -14.20
C SER A 58 -6.62 -1.24 -14.37
N PHE A 59 -7.71 -1.46 -15.11
CA PHE A 59 -8.73 -0.47 -15.34
C PHE A 59 -10.13 -1.07 -15.23
N GLU A 60 -10.90 -0.69 -14.20
CA GLU A 60 -12.34 -0.93 -14.18
C GLU A 60 -13.04 0.11 -15.05
N THR A 61 -13.51 -0.31 -16.24
CA THR A 61 -14.25 0.54 -17.16
C THR A 61 -15.72 0.67 -16.74
N TYR A 62 -16.00 1.55 -15.77
CA TYR A 62 -17.37 1.96 -15.49
C TYR A 62 -17.85 2.94 -16.57
N GLU A 63 -18.71 2.46 -17.48
CA GLU A 63 -19.45 3.23 -18.49
C GLU A 63 -18.60 4.11 -19.43
N LEU A 64 -17.33 3.77 -19.64
CA LEU A 64 -16.39 4.50 -20.49
C LEU A 64 -15.64 3.54 -21.42
N ASP A 65 -15.24 4.05 -22.59
CA ASP A 65 -14.36 3.31 -23.48
C ASP A 65 -13.01 3.03 -22.77
N PRO A 66 -12.47 1.81 -22.90
CA PRO A 66 -11.23 1.44 -22.23
C PRO A 66 -10.07 2.33 -22.69
N PRO A 67 -9.20 2.79 -21.76
CA PRO A 67 -7.97 3.44 -22.14
C PRO A 67 -7.04 2.45 -22.87
N SER A 68 -6.00 2.98 -23.52
CA SER A 68 -4.96 2.12 -24.08
C SER A 68 -4.23 1.39 -22.96
N TYR A 69 -4.10 0.06 -23.08
CA TYR A 69 -3.30 -0.77 -22.19
C TYR A 69 -1.79 -0.71 -22.50
N THR A 70 -1.34 0.27 -23.30
CA THR A 70 0.08 0.46 -23.59
C THR A 70 0.59 1.74 -22.98
N LEU A 71 1.77 1.67 -22.38
CA LEU A 71 2.45 2.81 -21.77
C LEU A 71 3.84 2.95 -22.38
N ASN A 72 4.16 4.14 -22.89
CA ASN A 72 5.49 4.47 -23.41
C ASN A 72 6.25 5.24 -22.33
N THR A 73 7.38 4.68 -21.89
CA THR A 73 8.17 5.25 -20.79
C THR A 73 9.64 4.87 -20.93
N THR A 74 10.48 5.44 -20.07
CA THR A 74 11.89 5.12 -19.95
C THR A 74 12.18 4.32 -18.68
N LYS A 75 13.34 3.66 -18.65
CA LYS A 75 13.78 2.88 -17.50
C LYS A 75 14.05 3.76 -16.29
N LYS A 76 14.53 4.98 -16.52
CA LYS A 76 14.72 6.00 -15.50
C LYS A 76 13.40 6.40 -14.82
N GLU A 77 12.36 6.64 -15.61
CA GLU A 77 11.03 6.97 -15.10
C GLU A 77 10.42 5.83 -14.29
N LEU A 78 10.54 4.59 -14.76
CA LEU A 78 10.04 3.42 -14.01
C LEU A 78 10.76 3.24 -12.66
N LYS A 79 12.09 3.44 -12.62
CA LYS A 79 12.84 3.43 -11.36
C LYS A 79 12.33 4.51 -10.41
N GLN A 80 12.12 5.74 -10.91
CA GLN A 80 11.60 6.84 -10.12
C GLN A 80 10.20 6.53 -9.57
N MET A 81 9.30 6.04 -10.42
CA MET A 81 7.95 5.64 -10.03
C MET A 81 7.96 4.58 -8.92
N TYR A 82 8.84 3.59 -9.03
CA TYR A 82 9.03 2.59 -7.97
C TYR A 82 9.50 3.21 -6.65
N TYR A 83 10.48 4.11 -6.70
CA TYR A 83 10.96 4.82 -5.50
C TYR A 83 9.85 5.65 -4.85
N ASP A 84 9.08 6.39 -5.65
CA ASP A 84 7.99 7.24 -5.14
C ASP A 84 6.88 6.40 -4.49
N MET A 85 6.53 5.26 -5.10
CA MET A 85 5.56 4.31 -4.55
C MET A 85 6.03 3.74 -3.20
N VAL A 86 7.30 3.34 -3.10
CA VAL A 86 7.84 2.72 -1.88
C VAL A 86 8.07 3.76 -0.78
N ALA A 87 8.47 4.98 -1.13
CA ALA A 87 8.73 6.06 -0.17
C ALA A 87 7.46 6.58 0.50
N THR A 88 6.30 6.48 -0.16
CA THR A 88 5.01 7.00 0.33
C THR A 88 4.24 5.96 1.19
N ARG A 89 4.88 4.86 1.58
CA ARG A 89 4.26 3.73 2.29
C ARG A 89 3.86 4.02 3.74
#